data_AF-A0A954LAX0-F1
#
_entry.id   AF-A0A954LAX0-F1
#
_cell.length_a   1.000
_cell.length_b   1.000
_cell.length_c   1.000
_cell.angle_alpha   90.00
_cell.angle_beta   90.00
_cell.angle_gamma   90.00
#
_symmetry.space_group_name_H-M   'P 1'
#
loop_
_entity.id
_entity.type
_entity.pdbx_description
1 polymer ?
#
loop_
_entity_poly.entity_id
_entity_poly.type
_entity_poly.pdbx_seq_one_letter_code
_entity_poly.pdbx_strand_id
1 'polypeptide(L)'
;KTFTEHFEYPELPVPVAARYRGFHRFDLTTCIGCEKCAAACPVDCIYIEKEKSPVGKGFRLNGFTIDYTKCMFCALCVEPCPVDCIFMGSNYDLSCYSRDGCIVDYAKLPLEIAWGKASLNPTAVAESKVLPKPVWVKGEPSPFEFAGAEHD
;
A
#
# COMPACT_ATOMS: atom_id res chain seq x y z
N LYS A 1 19.34 21.19 27.58
CA LYS A 1 17.88 21.41 27.42
C LYS A 1 17.20 20.30 28.19
N THR A 2 16.35 20.65 29.16
CA THR A 2 15.54 19.69 29.93
C THR A 2 14.72 18.85 28.96
N PHE A 3 14.77 17.53 29.15
CA PHE A 3 14.52 16.49 28.14
C PHE A 3 13.05 16.04 28.16
N THR A 4 12.11 16.99 28.11
CA THR A 4 10.67 16.66 28.09
C THR A 4 10.04 17.38 26.91
N GLU A 5 10.07 16.74 25.75
CA GLU A 5 9.26 17.14 24.62
C GLU A 5 7.79 16.86 24.97
N HIS A 6 6.98 17.91 25.04
CA HIS A 6 5.54 17.78 25.22
C HIS A 6 4.92 17.43 23.86
N PHE A 7 4.37 16.22 23.74
CA PHE A 7 3.58 15.82 22.59
C PHE A 7 2.09 16.01 22.90
N GLU A 8 1.37 16.70 22.01
CA GLU A 8 -0.08 16.88 22.10
C GLU A 8 -0.83 15.68 21.50
N TYR A 9 -0.42 14.46 21.86
CA TYR A 9 -1.10 13.24 21.43
C TYR A 9 -2.36 13.03 22.30
N PRO A 10 -3.54 12.74 21.73
CA PRO A 10 -3.81 12.31 20.34
C PRO A 10 -4.21 13.43 19.35
N GLU A 11 -4.30 14.69 19.79
CA GLU A 11 -4.92 15.76 18.98
C GLU A 11 -4.06 16.21 17.80
N LEU A 12 -2.74 16.11 17.95
CA LEU A 12 -1.79 16.29 16.87
C LEU A 12 -0.95 15.02 16.66
N PRO A 13 -0.76 14.58 15.39
CA PRO A 13 0.12 13.47 15.10
C PRO A 13 1.56 13.83 15.45
N VAL A 14 2.31 12.83 15.91
CA VAL A 14 3.74 13.02 16.20
C VAL A 14 4.47 13.22 14.87
N PRO A 15 5.25 14.30 14.69
CA PRO A 15 6.00 14.51 13.47
C PRO A 15 7.08 13.43 13.33
N VAL A 16 7.05 12.70 12.22
CA VAL A 16 8.06 11.68 11.90
C VAL A 16 9.07 12.22 10.90
N ALA A 17 10.29 11.65 10.91
CA ALA A 17 11.33 12.02 9.95
C ALA A 17 10.92 11.67 8.51
N ALA A 18 11.48 12.37 7.52
CA ALA A 18 11.15 12.16 6.10
C ALA A 18 11.44 10.73 5.58
N ARG A 19 12.39 10.02 6.19
CA ARG A 19 12.74 8.62 5.85
C ARG A 19 12.18 7.60 6.84
N TYR A 20 11.11 7.95 7.55
CA TYR A 20 10.44 7.05 8.47
C TYR A 20 9.95 5.78 7.76
N ARG A 21 9.98 4.66 8.47
CA ARG A 21 9.57 3.35 7.96
C ARG A 21 8.24 2.93 8.59
N GLY A 22 7.15 3.51 8.09
CA GLY A 22 5.78 3.17 8.50
C GLY A 22 5.13 2.12 7.60
N PHE A 23 3.80 2.07 7.62
CA PHE A 23 3.02 1.22 6.72
C PHE A 23 3.29 1.56 5.26
N HIS A 24 3.32 0.54 4.40
CA HIS A 24 3.64 0.73 2.99
C HIS A 24 2.56 1.59 2.32
N ARG A 25 3.01 2.44 1.41
CA ARG A 25 2.18 2.98 0.36
C ARG A 25 2.53 2.22 -0.92
N PHE A 26 1.51 2.00 -1.72
CA PHE A 26 1.61 1.21 -2.93
C PHE A 26 0.89 1.96 -4.03
N ASP A 27 1.49 1.97 -5.21
CA ASP A 27 0.87 2.45 -6.44
C ASP A 27 0.55 1.24 -7.33
N LEU A 28 -0.71 0.84 -7.28
CA LEU A 28 -1.20 -0.29 -8.08
C LEU A 28 -1.07 -0.05 -9.58
N THR A 29 -1.12 1.22 -10.03
CA THR A 29 -1.15 1.56 -11.46
C THR A 29 0.19 1.33 -12.15
N THR A 30 1.26 1.64 -11.42
CA THR A 30 2.63 1.52 -11.90
C THR A 30 3.15 0.09 -11.76
N CYS A 31 2.63 -0.70 -10.81
CA CYS A 31 3.10 -2.07 -10.59
C CYS A 31 3.01 -2.95 -11.85
N ILE A 32 4.05 -3.76 -12.08
CA ILE A 32 4.17 -4.67 -13.23
C ILE A 32 4.11 -6.16 -12.83
N GLY A 33 3.91 -6.48 -11.55
CA GLY A 33 3.83 -7.86 -11.08
C GLY A 33 5.14 -8.66 -11.22
N CYS A 34 6.29 -8.00 -11.07
CA CYS A 34 7.61 -8.63 -11.24
C CYS A 34 8.09 -9.49 -10.05
N GLU A 35 7.38 -9.48 -8.92
CA GLU A 35 7.66 -10.27 -7.70
C GLU A 35 9.01 -10.04 -7.01
N LYS A 36 9.84 -9.11 -7.49
CA LYS A 36 11.13 -8.79 -6.87
C LYS A 36 11.02 -8.34 -5.41
N CYS A 37 9.98 -7.57 -5.07
CA CYS A 37 9.72 -7.12 -3.71
C CYS A 37 9.37 -8.29 -2.77
N ALA A 38 8.61 -9.28 -3.26
CA ALA A 38 8.27 -10.48 -2.50
C ALA A 38 9.53 -11.35 -2.28
N ALA A 39 10.32 -11.57 -3.33
CA ALA A 39 11.57 -12.32 -3.25
C ALA A 39 12.63 -11.66 -2.33
N ALA A 40 12.61 -10.34 -2.20
CA ALA A 40 13.53 -9.61 -1.31
C ALA A 40 13.09 -9.59 0.16
N CYS A 41 11.85 -10.00 0.47
CA CYS A 41 11.33 -9.96 1.82
C CYS A 41 11.98 -11.08 2.67
N PRO A 42 12.68 -10.76 3.78
CA PRO A 42 13.38 -11.77 4.57
C PRO A 42 12.44 -12.68 5.40
N VAL A 43 11.16 -12.34 5.48
CA VAL A 43 10.14 -13.02 6.30
C VAL A 43 8.96 -13.52 5.48
N ASP A 44 9.06 -13.47 4.14
CA ASP A 44 8.03 -13.94 3.20
C ASP A 44 6.61 -13.45 3.53
N CYS A 45 6.48 -12.14 3.82
CA CYS A 45 5.21 -11.54 4.21
C CYS A 45 4.42 -10.91 3.05
N ILE A 46 4.93 -10.96 1.82
CA ILE A 46 4.30 -10.37 0.63
C ILE A 46 3.79 -11.48 -0.28
N TYR A 47 2.49 -11.47 -0.57
CA TYR A 47 1.84 -12.42 -1.46
C TYR A 47 1.29 -11.68 -2.68
N ILE A 48 1.64 -12.16 -3.88
CA ILE A 48 1.28 -11.54 -5.15
C ILE A 48 0.50 -12.55 -5.97
N GLU A 49 -0.74 -12.21 -6.29
CA GLU A 49 -1.59 -12.98 -7.20
C GLU A 49 -1.68 -12.22 -8.52
N LYS A 50 -1.23 -12.86 -9.60
CA LYS A 50 -1.23 -12.25 -10.93
C LYS A 50 -1.69 -13.22 -12.01
N GLU A 51 -2.37 -12.69 -13.01
CA GLU A 51 -2.78 -13.39 -14.22
C GLU A 51 -2.20 -12.71 -15.45
N LYS A 52 -2.10 -13.44 -16.57
CA LYS A 52 -1.72 -12.81 -17.84
C LYS A 52 -2.81 -11.82 -18.24
N SER A 53 -2.42 -10.61 -18.64
CA SER A 53 -3.40 -9.61 -19.08
C SER A 53 -4.19 -10.13 -20.30
N PRO A 54 -5.53 -10.04 -20.30
CA PRO A 54 -6.33 -10.44 -21.45
C PRO A 54 -6.30 -9.43 -22.61
N VAL A 55 -5.88 -8.18 -22.35
CA VAL A 55 -5.96 -7.06 -23.32
C VAL A 55 -4.57 -6.68 -23.88
N GLY A 56 -3.51 -7.42 -23.55
CA GLY A 56 -2.18 -7.13 -24.09
C GLY A 56 -1.02 -7.85 -23.44
N LYS A 57 0.18 -7.28 -23.58
CA LYS A 57 1.40 -7.79 -22.93
C LYS A 57 1.45 -7.33 -21.47
N GLY A 58 1.79 -8.25 -20.57
CA GLY A 58 1.99 -7.97 -19.15
C GLY A 58 1.11 -8.80 -18.25
N PHE A 59 1.05 -8.40 -16.98
CA PHE A 59 0.29 -9.07 -15.94
C PHE A 59 -0.79 -8.15 -15.39
N ARG A 60 -1.94 -8.75 -15.07
CA ARG A 60 -2.96 -8.17 -14.22
C ARG A 60 -2.75 -8.68 -12.81
N LEU A 61 -2.80 -7.77 -11.84
CA LEU A 61 -2.76 -8.12 -10.43
C LEU A 61 -4.19 -8.38 -9.93
N ASN A 62 -4.39 -9.56 -9.35
CA ASN A 62 -5.62 -9.94 -8.67
C ASN A 62 -5.52 -9.71 -7.15
N GLY A 63 -4.29 -9.73 -6.62
CA GLY A 63 -4.00 -9.52 -5.20
C GLY A 63 -2.57 -9.04 -4.99
N PHE A 64 -2.39 -8.08 -4.08
CA PHE A 64 -1.09 -7.66 -3.58
C PHE A 64 -1.18 -7.52 -2.06
N THR A 65 -0.92 -8.61 -1.35
CA THR A 65 -1.15 -8.70 0.08
C THR A 65 0.15 -8.57 0.86
N ILE A 66 0.15 -7.74 1.91
CA ILE A 66 1.20 -7.67 2.91
C ILE A 66 0.62 -8.10 4.26
N ASP A 67 1.24 -9.11 4.89
CA ASP A 67 0.93 -9.54 6.25
C ASP A 67 1.77 -8.74 7.27
N TYR A 68 1.16 -7.73 7.89
CA TYR A 68 1.83 -6.91 8.89
C TYR A 68 2.04 -7.60 10.24
N THR A 69 1.49 -8.80 10.43
CA THR A 69 1.83 -9.62 11.61
C THR A 69 3.21 -10.28 11.47
N LYS A 70 3.77 -10.30 10.26
CA LYS A 70 5.12 -10.82 9.96
C LYS A 70 6.11 -9.72 9.60
N CYS A 71 5.63 -8.67 8.94
CA CYS A 71 6.50 -7.60 8.44
C CYS A 71 7.30 -6.95 9.58
N MET A 72 8.61 -6.82 9.39
CA MET A 72 9.52 -6.17 10.34
C MET A 72 9.92 -4.74 9.91
N PHE A 73 9.22 -4.15 8.94
CA PHE A 73 9.43 -2.78 8.46
C PHE A 73 10.88 -2.43 8.07
N CYS A 74 11.59 -3.40 7.46
CA CYS A 74 13.00 -3.25 7.08
C CYS A 74 13.24 -2.43 5.79
N ALA A 75 12.18 -2.19 4.99
CA ALA A 75 12.22 -1.52 3.69
C ALA A 75 13.03 -2.22 2.57
N LEU A 76 13.46 -3.47 2.77
CA LEU A 76 14.19 -4.24 1.73
C LEU A 76 13.35 -4.55 0.48
N CYS A 77 12.02 -4.47 0.57
CA CYS A 77 11.11 -4.64 -0.55
C CYS A 77 10.99 -3.42 -1.47
N VAL A 78 11.45 -2.24 -1.02
CA VAL A 78 11.36 -0.97 -1.79
C VAL A 78 12.46 -0.89 -2.83
N GLU A 79 13.72 -1.04 -2.40
CA GLU A 79 14.92 -0.96 -3.26
C GLU A 79 14.88 -1.83 -4.55
N PRO A 80 14.40 -3.08 -4.53
CA PRO A 80 14.40 -3.93 -5.73
C PRO A 80 13.26 -3.61 -6.70
N CYS A 81 12.35 -2.68 -6.38
CA CYS A 81 11.23 -2.35 -7.25
C CYS A 81 11.72 -1.53 -8.46
N PRO A 82 11.62 -2.04 -9.70
CA PRO A 82 12.18 -1.36 -10.87
C PRO A 82 11.36 -0.16 -11.34
N VAL A 83 10.17 0.04 -10.76
CA VAL A 83 9.21 1.07 -11.15
C VAL A 83 8.74 1.88 -9.93
N ASP A 84 9.41 1.73 -8.78
CA ASP A 84 9.14 2.47 -7.54
C ASP A 84 7.68 2.47 -7.07
N CYS A 85 6.95 1.39 -7.36
CA CYS A 85 5.51 1.30 -7.03
C CYS A 85 5.22 0.96 -5.56
N ILE A 86 6.23 0.64 -4.75
CA ILE A 86 6.08 0.33 -3.32
C ILE A 86 7.07 1.18 -2.54
N PHE A 87 6.60 1.86 -1.50
CA PHE A 87 7.40 2.78 -0.71
C PHE A 87 6.97 2.78 0.75
N MET A 88 7.88 3.17 1.64
CA MET A 88 7.57 3.29 3.06
C MET A 88 6.84 4.60 3.31
N GLY A 89 5.65 4.53 3.92
CA GLY A 89 4.87 5.70 4.31
C GLY A 89 5.28 6.26 5.68
N SER A 90 4.70 7.40 6.01
CA SER A 90 4.79 8.02 7.34
C SER A 90 3.74 7.53 8.33
N ASN A 91 2.70 6.82 7.86
CA ASN A 91 1.66 6.33 8.76
C ASN A 91 2.20 5.22 9.66
N TYR A 92 1.91 5.31 10.95
CA TYR A 92 2.27 4.35 11.99
C TYR A 92 1.06 3.80 12.75
N ASP A 93 -0.15 4.31 12.48
CA ASP A 93 -1.37 3.86 13.14
C ASP A 93 -2.23 3.00 12.20
N LEU A 94 -2.17 1.70 12.45
CA LEU A 94 -3.03 0.69 11.82
C LEU A 94 -3.43 -0.38 12.85
N SER A 95 -3.57 0.04 14.11
CA SER A 95 -3.91 -0.87 15.21
C SER A 95 -5.25 -1.55 14.94
N CYS A 96 -5.29 -2.87 15.16
CA CYS A 96 -6.40 -3.73 14.75
C CYS A 96 -6.72 -4.74 15.87
N TYR A 97 -7.99 -5.14 16.03
CA TYR A 97 -8.40 -6.11 17.06
C TYR A 97 -8.35 -7.58 16.59
N SER A 98 -8.17 -7.82 15.30
CA SER A 98 -8.19 -9.15 14.70
C SER A 98 -6.99 -9.35 13.78
N ARG A 99 -6.47 -10.59 13.69
CA ARG A 99 -5.35 -10.90 12.79
C ARG A 99 -5.62 -10.44 11.35
N ASP A 100 -6.84 -10.68 10.87
CA ASP A 100 -7.22 -10.33 9.51
C ASP A 100 -7.16 -8.81 9.26
N GLY A 101 -7.50 -7.99 10.25
CA GLY A 101 -7.37 -6.53 10.17
C GLY A 101 -5.93 -6.02 10.03
N CYS A 102 -4.93 -6.88 10.25
CA CYS A 102 -3.51 -6.57 10.09
C CYS A 102 -2.91 -7.19 8.81
N ILE A 103 -3.74 -7.80 7.96
CA ILE A 103 -3.37 -8.26 6.61
C ILE A 103 -3.97 -7.28 5.62
N VAL A 104 -3.17 -6.68 4.74
CA VAL A 104 -3.63 -5.62 3.83
C VAL A 104 -3.43 -6.05 2.39
N ASP A 105 -4.53 -6.12 1.63
CA ASP A 105 -4.49 -6.36 0.18
C ASP A 105 -4.63 -5.05 -0.57
N TYR A 106 -3.51 -4.54 -1.07
CA TYR A 106 -3.45 -3.27 -1.79
C TYR A 106 -4.18 -3.29 -3.13
N ALA A 107 -4.43 -4.47 -3.71
CA ALA A 107 -5.25 -4.57 -4.92
C ALA A 107 -6.74 -4.32 -4.62
N LYS A 108 -7.16 -4.51 -3.36
CA LYS A 108 -8.55 -4.38 -2.90
C LYS A 108 -8.80 -3.13 -2.05
N LEU A 109 -7.82 -2.23 -1.93
CA LEU A 109 -8.02 -0.95 -1.26
C LEU A 109 -8.72 0.06 -2.17
N PRO A 110 -9.50 1.02 -1.62
CA PRO A 110 -10.01 2.14 -2.39
C PRO A 110 -8.92 2.81 -3.21
N LEU A 111 -9.21 3.21 -4.46
CA LEU A 111 -8.18 3.69 -5.38
C LEU A 111 -7.35 4.86 -4.83
N GLU A 112 -7.95 5.75 -4.03
CA GLU A 112 -7.23 6.89 -3.44
C GLU A 112 -6.05 6.44 -2.56
N ILE A 113 -6.22 5.30 -1.86
CA ILE A 113 -5.22 4.72 -0.97
C ILE A 113 -4.29 3.80 -1.77
N ALA A 114 -4.85 3.01 -2.69
CA ALA A 114 -4.10 2.10 -3.57
C ALA A 114 -3.24 2.83 -4.62
N TRP A 115 -3.40 4.14 -4.76
CA TRP A 115 -2.58 5.03 -5.60
C TRP A 115 -1.72 5.98 -4.75
N GLY A 116 -1.65 5.75 -3.43
CA GLY A 116 -0.79 6.54 -2.53
C GLY A 116 -1.16 8.02 -2.38
N LYS A 117 -2.34 8.46 -2.86
CA LYS A 117 -2.86 9.83 -2.67
C LYS A 117 -3.31 10.04 -1.23
N ALA A 118 -3.86 9.00 -0.60
CA ALA A 118 -4.25 8.97 0.80
C ALA A 118 -3.42 7.95 1.60
N SER A 119 -3.26 8.20 2.90
CA SER A 119 -2.62 7.23 3.81
C SER A 119 -3.54 6.06 4.11
N LEU A 120 -2.96 4.87 4.19
CA LEU A 120 -3.62 3.67 4.71
C LEU A 120 -4.23 3.97 6.09
N ASN A 121 -5.44 3.49 6.37
CA ASN A 121 -6.10 3.65 7.67
C ASN A 121 -6.91 2.39 8.01
N PRO A 122 -7.23 2.15 9.29
CA PRO A 122 -7.97 0.95 9.70
C PRO A 122 -9.32 0.75 9.00
N THR A 123 -10.05 1.83 8.72
CA THR A 123 -11.36 1.79 8.04
C THR A 123 -11.21 1.25 6.62
N ALA A 124 -10.26 1.77 5.86
CA ALA A 124 -9.99 1.30 4.50
C ALA A 124 -9.53 -0.17 4.46
N VAL A 125 -8.75 -0.59 5.46
CA VAL A 125 -8.37 -2.00 5.59
C VAL A 125 -9.59 -2.86 5.86
N ALA A 126 -10.48 -2.45 6.78
CA ALA A 126 -11.72 -3.17 7.05
C ALA A 126 -12.64 -3.25 5.81
N GLU A 127 -12.80 -2.16 5.07
CA GLU A 127 -13.57 -2.11 3.83
C GLU A 127 -12.99 -2.99 2.73
N SER A 128 -11.65 -3.11 2.64
CA SER A 128 -11.00 -3.98 1.66
C SER A 128 -11.36 -5.46 1.84
N LYS A 129 -11.76 -5.88 3.05
CA LYS A 129 -12.10 -7.27 3.37
C LYS A 129 -13.41 -7.73 2.74
N VAL A 130 -14.31 -6.81 2.45
CA VAL A 130 -15.60 -7.14 1.82
C VAL A 130 -15.54 -7.07 0.30
N LEU A 131 -14.44 -6.58 -0.29
CA LEU A 131 -14.31 -6.42 -1.73
C LEU A 131 -13.82 -7.72 -2.39
N PRO A 132 -14.64 -8.34 -3.28
CA PRO A 132 -14.28 -9.62 -3.89
C PRO A 132 -13.34 -9.47 -5.09
N LYS A 133 -13.23 -8.27 -5.67
CA LYS A 133 -12.46 -7.99 -6.90
C LYS A 133 -11.47 -6.86 -6.65
N PRO A 134 -10.33 -6.85 -7.35
CA PRO A 134 -9.40 -5.73 -7.29
C PRO A 134 -10.06 -4.46 -7.81
N VAL A 135 -9.70 -3.31 -7.21
CA VAL A 135 -10.36 -2.02 -7.45
C VAL A 135 -9.95 -1.41 -8.79
N TRP A 136 -8.78 -1.78 -9.31
CA TRP A 136 -8.35 -1.38 -10.65
C TRP A 136 -7.56 -2.49 -11.33
N VAL A 137 -7.75 -2.57 -12.65
CA VAL A 137 -7.12 -3.57 -13.50
C VAL A 137 -6.29 -2.86 -14.57
N LYS A 138 -5.02 -3.24 -14.67
CA LYS A 138 -4.11 -2.70 -15.69
C LYS A 138 -4.64 -2.97 -17.10
N GLY A 139 -5.04 -1.91 -17.79
CA GLY A 139 -5.66 -1.93 -19.12
C GLY A 139 -7.05 -1.29 -19.16
N GLU A 140 -7.70 -1.13 -18.00
CA GLU A 140 -8.88 -0.29 -17.86
C GLU A 140 -8.45 1.17 -17.57
N PRO A 141 -9.17 2.16 -18.10
CA PRO A 141 -8.88 3.56 -17.80
C PRO A 141 -8.96 3.78 -16.29
N SER A 142 -8.06 4.60 -15.78
CA SER A 142 -8.08 4.94 -14.37
C SER A 142 -9.39 5.66 -14.03
N PRO A 143 -10.07 5.27 -12.94
CA PRO A 143 -11.25 5.99 -12.45
C PRO A 143 -11.00 7.49 -12.16
N PHE A 144 -9.74 7.90 -12.04
CA PHE A 144 -9.34 9.30 -11.82
C PHE A 144 -8.76 10.00 -13.06
N GLU A 145 -8.52 9.31 -14.17
CA GLU A 145 -8.09 9.96 -15.43
C GLU A 145 -9.15 10.94 -15.94
N PHE A 146 -10.44 10.69 -15.65
CA PHE A 146 -11.54 11.58 -16.03
C PHE A 146 -11.75 12.76 -15.05
N ALA A 147 -11.19 12.70 -13.83
CA ALA A 147 -11.37 13.75 -12.83
C ALA A 147 -10.38 14.92 -12.96
N GLY A 148 -9.35 14.79 -13.80
CA GLY A 148 -8.35 15.82 -14.06
C GLY A 148 -8.62 16.70 -15.28
N ALA A 149 -9.75 16.50 -15.98
CA ALA A 149 -10.06 17.20 -17.24
C ALA A 149 -10.88 18.50 -17.08
N GLU A 150 -11.18 18.94 -15.84
CA GLU A 150 -11.99 20.15 -15.57
C GLU A 150 -11.24 21.21 -14.75
N HIS A 151 -9.95 21.40 -15.02
CA HIS A 151 -9.20 22.55 -14.50
C HIS A 151 -8.35 23.19 -15.62
N ASP A 152 -9.03 23.82 -16.58
CA ASP A 152 -8.50 24.87 -17.47
C ASP A 152 -9.43 26.09 -17.40
#